data_AF-A0A376TZF5-F1
#
_entry.id   AF-A0A376TZF5-F1
#
_cell.length_a   1.000
_cell.length_b   1.000
_cell.length_c   1.000
_cell.angle_alpha   90.00
_cell.angle_beta   90.00
_cell.angle_gamma   90.00
#
_symmetry.space_group_name_H-M   'P 1'
#
loop_
_entity.id
_entity.type
_entity.pdbx_description
1 polymer ?
#
loop_
_entity_poly.entity_id
_entity_poly.type
_entity_poly.pdbx_seq_one_letter_code
_entity_poly.pdbx_strand_id
1 'polypeptide(L)'
;MLHAGEHILPWFTTPEVLLITLDGSEVPDVLADYLRRFQPDWVERYCVVADLSETEAGALYMDGILQEILPPSTRRLYWRVEDDLTLVRMNTQQVQVQTEVMNAYCNHGAKGQLKAAMQY
;
A
#
# COMPACT_ATOMS: atom_id res chain seq x y z
N MET A 1 22.98 12.55 -1.89
CA MET A 1 22.99 11.96 -0.53
C MET A 1 24.21 12.49 0.19
N LEU A 2 24.06 13.05 1.38
CA LEU A 2 25.19 13.38 2.24
C LEU A 2 25.36 12.18 3.16
N HIS A 3 26.39 11.37 2.94
CA HIS A 3 26.75 10.27 3.86
C HIS A 3 27.08 10.85 5.24
N ALA A 4 26.99 10.10 6.33
CA ALA A 4 27.48 10.61 7.62
C ALA A 4 28.94 11.11 7.48
N GLY A 5 29.18 12.38 7.79
CA GLY A 5 30.44 13.10 7.53
C GLY A 5 30.24 14.62 7.55
N GLU A 6 31.33 15.39 7.52
CA GLU A 6 31.25 16.85 7.39
C GLU A 6 30.90 17.24 5.96
N HIS A 7 29.80 18.00 5.80
CA HIS A 7 29.36 18.51 4.51
C HIS A 7 29.35 20.02 4.52
N ILE A 8 30.02 20.60 3.52
CA ILE A 8 30.03 22.05 3.33
C ILE A 8 28.69 22.43 2.71
N LEU A 9 27.84 23.10 3.49
CA LEU A 9 26.61 23.66 2.97
C LEU A 9 26.93 24.80 2.00
N PRO A 10 26.21 24.93 0.87
CA PRO A 10 26.47 26.01 -0.07
C PRO A 10 26.12 27.35 0.57
N TRP A 11 27.09 28.25 0.66
CA TRP A 11 26.95 29.65 1.09
C TRP A 11 25.89 30.49 0.35
N PHE A 12 25.39 30.04 -0.82
CA PHE A 12 24.41 30.80 -1.64
C PHE A 12 23.00 30.20 -1.67
N THR A 13 22.77 29.03 -1.07
CA THR A 13 21.46 28.38 -1.06
C THR A 13 21.20 27.78 0.32
N THR A 14 20.05 28.08 0.92
CA THR A 14 19.63 27.38 2.13
C THR A 14 19.15 25.99 1.72
N PRO A 15 19.81 24.89 2.13
CA PRO A 15 19.30 23.56 1.85
C PRO A 15 17.96 23.37 2.56
N GLU A 16 16.99 22.85 1.83
CA GLU A 16 15.75 22.36 2.45
C GLU A 16 16.04 20.97 3.03
N VAL A 17 15.91 20.85 4.35
CA VAL A 17 16.11 19.59 5.06
C VAL A 17 14.75 19.08 5.49
N LEU A 18 14.37 17.91 4.98
CA LEU A 18 13.20 17.18 5.43
C LEU A 18 13.63 16.12 6.44
N LEU A 19 13.25 16.30 7.70
CA LEU A 19 13.39 15.27 8.72
C LEU A 19 12.22 14.29 8.58
N ILE A 20 12.53 13.00 8.49
CA ILE A 20 11.54 11.95 8.32
C ILE A 20 11.70 10.99 9.48
N THR A 21 10.60 10.74 10.20
CA THR A 21 10.54 9.68 11.20
C THR A 21 10.30 8.37 10.47
N LEU A 22 11.13 7.37 10.76
CA LEU A 22 10.94 6.00 10.26
C LEU A 22 9.99 5.27 11.22
N ASP A 23 8.73 5.69 11.24
CA ASP A 23 7.67 5.22 12.17
C ASP A 23 6.64 4.30 11.50
N GLY A 24 6.86 3.95 10.24
CA GLY A 24 5.98 3.05 9.51
C GLY A 24 4.88 3.77 8.74
N SER A 25 4.84 5.10 8.82
CA SER A 25 3.85 5.88 8.08
C SER A 25 3.98 5.66 6.56
N GLU A 26 2.86 5.86 5.87
CA GLU A 26 2.86 5.95 4.41
C GLU A 26 3.78 7.11 3.96
N VAL A 27 4.55 6.86 2.92
CA VAL A 27 5.34 7.90 2.24
C VAL A 27 4.38 8.72 1.39
N PRO A 28 4.33 10.06 1.54
CA PRO A 28 3.47 10.90 0.72
C PRO A 28 3.70 10.70 -0.78
N ASP A 29 2.63 10.64 -1.58
CA ASP A 29 2.67 10.29 -3.02
C ASP A 29 3.75 11.02 -3.81
N VAL A 30 3.85 12.34 -3.65
CA VAL A 30 4.83 13.18 -4.35
C VAL A 30 6.26 12.76 -4.03
N LEU A 31 6.53 12.46 -2.76
CA LEU A 31 7.83 11.99 -2.30
C LEU A 31 8.08 10.54 -2.75
N ALA A 32 7.05 9.69 -2.72
CA ALA A 32 7.16 8.31 -3.18
C ALA A 32 7.55 8.25 -4.67
N ASP A 33 6.91 9.05 -5.52
CA ASP A 33 7.25 9.15 -6.94
C ASP A 33 8.65 9.72 -7.17
N TYR A 34 9.04 10.74 -6.39
CA TYR A 34 10.40 11.28 -6.44
C TYR A 34 11.45 10.22 -6.08
N LEU A 35 11.27 9.51 -4.97
CA LEU A 35 12.20 8.48 -4.51
C LEU A 35 12.35 7.37 -5.53
N ARG A 36 11.24 6.86 -6.08
CA ARG A 36 11.29 5.81 -7.11
C ARG A 36 12.02 6.27 -8.36
N ARG A 37 11.87 7.54 -8.75
CA ARG A 37 12.48 8.06 -9.98
C ARG A 37 13.95 8.40 -9.82
N PHE A 38 14.34 8.95 -8.67
CA PHE A 38 15.65 9.57 -8.51
C PHE A 38 16.53 8.90 -7.46
N GLN A 39 15.96 8.10 -6.56
CA GLN A 39 16.67 7.43 -5.46
C GLN A 39 16.18 5.98 -5.25
N PRO A 40 16.20 5.11 -6.28
CA PRO A 40 15.68 3.73 -6.16
C PRO A 40 16.38 2.94 -5.05
N ASP A 41 17.70 3.12 -4.87
CA ASP A 41 18.48 2.48 -3.80
C ASP A 41 17.95 2.82 -2.39
N TRP A 42 17.31 3.99 -2.22
CA TRP A 42 16.72 4.39 -0.94
C TRP A 42 15.37 3.75 -0.71
N VAL A 43 14.61 3.52 -1.79
CA VAL A 43 13.36 2.77 -1.71
C VAL A 43 13.67 1.36 -1.21
N GLU A 44 14.70 0.71 -1.76
CA GLU A 44 15.12 -0.63 -1.33
C GLU A 44 15.57 -0.65 0.14
N ARG A 45 16.32 0.38 0.58
CA ARG A 45 16.90 0.42 1.92
C ARG A 45 15.92 0.85 3.02
N TYR A 46 15.11 1.87 2.76
CA TYR A 46 14.34 2.58 3.78
C TYR A 46 12.83 2.46 3.62
N CYS A 47 12.34 1.77 2.58
CA CYS A 47 10.92 1.59 2.38
C CYS A 47 10.51 0.11 2.42
N VAL A 48 9.26 -0.11 2.81
CA VAL A 48 8.48 -1.30 2.49
C VAL A 48 7.63 -0.97 1.27
N VAL A 49 7.76 -1.79 0.22
CA VAL A 49 7.12 -1.56 -1.09
C VAL A 49 5.82 -2.35 -1.18
N ALA A 50 4.69 -1.62 -1.24
CA ALA A 50 3.36 -2.18 -1.41
C ALA A 50 2.85 -1.96 -2.83
N ASP A 51 3.58 -2.54 -3.80
CA ASP A 51 3.16 -2.61 -5.20
C ASP A 51 2.40 -3.92 -5.40
N LEU A 52 1.07 -3.87 -5.35
CA LEU A 52 0.19 -5.03 -5.42
C LEU A 52 -0.41 -5.17 -6.82
N SER A 53 -0.56 -6.40 -7.32
CA SER A 53 -1.28 -6.66 -8.57
C SER A 53 -2.80 -6.58 -8.39
N GLU A 54 -3.55 -6.70 -9.49
CA GLU A 54 -5.02 -6.77 -9.49
C GLU A 54 -5.58 -7.97 -8.72
N THR A 55 -4.75 -8.97 -8.44
CA THR A 55 -5.15 -10.21 -7.76
C THR A 55 -4.54 -10.37 -6.38
N GLU A 56 -3.71 -9.42 -5.95
CA GLU A 56 -3.07 -9.44 -4.64
C GLU A 56 -3.66 -8.34 -3.76
N ALA A 57 -4.13 -8.69 -2.58
CA ALA A 57 -4.34 -7.73 -1.51
C ALA A 57 -3.17 -7.79 -0.52
N GLY A 58 -2.97 -6.72 0.23
CA GLY A 58 -1.90 -6.61 1.22
C GLY A 58 -2.47 -6.54 2.63
N ALA A 59 -1.78 -7.14 3.59
CA ALA A 59 -2.03 -6.93 5.01
C ALA A 59 -0.75 -6.35 5.62
N LEU A 60 -0.82 -5.11 6.07
CA LEU A 60 0.29 -4.41 6.70
C LEU A 60 0.22 -4.63 8.21
N TYR A 61 1.29 -5.19 8.77
CA TYR A 61 1.44 -5.45 10.19
C TYR A 61 2.54 -4.57 10.77
N MET A 62 2.33 -4.10 12.00
CA MET A 62 3.35 -3.48 12.83
C MET A 62 3.39 -4.23 14.16
N ASP A 63 4.54 -4.77 14.54
CA ASP A 63 4.70 -5.61 15.74
C ASP A 63 3.74 -6.80 15.77
N GLY A 64 3.46 -7.39 14.60
CA GLY A 64 2.50 -8.48 14.45
C GLY A 64 1.03 -8.08 14.61
N ILE A 65 0.74 -6.80 14.82
CA ILE A 65 -0.63 -6.25 14.88
C ILE A 65 -1.02 -5.74 13.49
N LEU A 66 -2.18 -6.20 12.98
CA LEU A 66 -2.71 -5.74 11.69
C LEU A 66 -3.08 -4.26 11.78
N GLN A 67 -2.47 -3.43 10.92
CA GLN A 67 -2.71 -2.00 10.84
C GLN A 67 -3.69 -1.66 9.71
N GLU A 68 -3.45 -2.19 8.52
CA GLU A 68 -4.25 -1.87 7.33
C GLU A 68 -4.35 -3.08 6.40
N ILE A 69 -5.50 -3.19 5.73
CA ILE A 69 -5.69 -4.07 4.57
C ILE A 69 -5.67 -3.22 3.31
N LEU A 70 -4.67 -3.46 2.46
CA LEU A 70 -4.48 -2.77 1.20
C LEU A 70 -5.27 -3.47 0.09
N PRO A 71 -6.12 -2.75 -0.65
CA PRO A 71 -6.87 -3.34 -1.75
C PRO A 71 -5.94 -3.75 -2.90
N PRO A 72 -6.42 -4.61 -3.83
CA PRO A 72 -5.69 -4.88 -5.05
C PRO A 72 -5.36 -3.63 -5.86
N SER A 73 -4.31 -3.72 -6.66
CA SER A 73 -3.78 -2.60 -7.45
C SER A 73 -3.33 -1.39 -6.62
N THR A 74 -3.03 -1.59 -5.33
CA THR A 74 -2.39 -0.56 -4.51
C THR A 74 -0.94 -0.37 -4.93
N ARG A 75 -0.50 0.89 -4.99
CA ARG A 75 0.89 1.28 -5.23
C ARG A 75 1.31 2.31 -4.19
N ARG A 76 1.91 1.84 -3.09
CA ARG A 76 2.32 2.69 -1.96
C ARG A 76 3.73 2.34 -1.48
N LEU A 77 4.36 3.30 -0.80
CA LEU A 77 5.57 3.07 -0.02
C LEU A 77 5.25 3.37 1.44
N TYR A 78 5.84 2.59 2.34
CA TYR A 78 5.83 2.86 3.78
C TYR A 78 7.26 3.01 4.25
N TRP A 79 7.52 3.90 5.19
CA TRP A 79 8.84 3.97 5.82
C TRP A 79 9.12 2.67 6.57
N ARG A 80 10.31 2.11 6.40
CA ARG A 80 10.72 0.91 7.13
C ARG A 80 10.94 1.26 8.61
N VAL A 81 10.33 0.50 9.49
CA VAL A 81 10.60 0.48 10.94
C VAL A 81 11.32 -0.83 11.21
N GLU A 82 12.63 -0.78 11.45
CA GLU A 82 13.49 -1.94 11.74
C GLU A 82 12.98 -3.25 11.09
N ASP A 83 12.69 -4.27 11.90
CA ASP A 83 12.06 -5.53 11.48
C ASP A 83 10.57 -5.62 11.88
N ASP A 84 9.99 -4.51 12.35
CA ASP A 84 8.67 -4.46 12.99
C ASP A 84 7.52 -4.26 11.99
N LEU A 85 7.80 -3.62 10.84
CA LEU A 85 6.82 -3.38 9.78
C LEU A 85 6.88 -4.46 8.69
N THR A 86 5.82 -5.26 8.57
CA THR A 86 5.74 -6.38 7.62
C THR A 86 4.53 -6.27 6.70
N LEU A 87 4.76 -6.45 5.39
CA LEU A 87 3.68 -6.58 4.40
C LEU A 87 3.49 -8.06 4.03
N VAL A 88 2.32 -8.60 4.34
CA VAL A 88 1.90 -9.93 3.88
C VAL A 88 1.03 -9.80 2.64
N ARG A 89 1.38 -10.51 1.56
CA ARG A 89 0.63 -10.52 0.30
C ARG A 89 -0.31 -11.71 0.27
N MET A 90 -1.57 -11.47 -0.08
CA MET A 90 -2.61 -12.50 -0.15
C MET A 90 -3.26 -12.52 -1.53
N ASN A 91 -3.43 -13.71 -2.08
CA ASN A 91 -4.12 -13.90 -3.35
C ASN A 91 -5.64 -13.81 -3.13
N THR A 92 -6.28 -12.85 -3.79
CA THR A 92 -7.74 -12.60 -3.68
C THR A 92 -8.60 -13.65 -4.37
N GLN A 93 -8.05 -14.41 -5.31
CA GLN A 93 -8.75 -15.48 -6.02
C GLN A 93 -8.82 -16.78 -5.21
N GLN A 94 -8.03 -16.88 -4.14
CA GLN A 94 -8.01 -18.06 -3.26
C GLN A 94 -8.99 -17.95 -2.09
N VAL A 95 -9.79 -16.88 -2.02
CA VAL A 95 -10.82 -16.71 -0.99
C VAL A 95 -12.03 -17.59 -1.33
N GLN A 96 -12.16 -18.73 -0.63
CA GLN A 96 -13.35 -19.56 -0.71
C GLN A 96 -14.53 -18.84 -0.03
N VAL A 97 -15.40 -18.27 -0.85
CA VAL A 97 -16.72 -17.82 -0.40
C VAL A 97 -17.62 -19.06 -0.26
N GLN A 98 -18.25 -19.22 0.90
CA GLN A 98 -19.20 -20.33 1.12
C GLN A 98 -20.29 -20.31 0.05
N THR A 99 -20.64 -21.50 -0.45
CA THR A 99 -21.60 -21.66 -1.55
C THR A 99 -22.95 -21.03 -1.22
N GLU A 100 -23.38 -21.01 0.04
CA GLU A 100 -24.61 -20.32 0.46
C GLU A 100 -24.57 -18.81 0.19
N VAL A 101 -23.43 -18.15 0.44
CA VAL A 101 -23.27 -16.69 0.24
C VAL A 101 -23.25 -16.36 -1.26
N MET A 102 -22.57 -17.18 -2.06
CA MET A 102 -22.54 -17.02 -3.52
C MET A 102 -23.94 -17.23 -4.14
N ASN A 103 -24.66 -18.26 -3.69
CA ASN A 103 -26.02 -18.53 -4.14
C ASN A 103 -27.00 -17.42 -3.74
N ALA A 104 -26.86 -16.84 -2.55
CA ALA A 104 -27.68 -15.71 -2.11
C ALA A 104 -27.49 -14.47 -3.01
N TYR A 105 -26.26 -14.17 -3.42
CA TYR A 105 -25.95 -13.09 -4.36
C TYR A 105 -26.58 -13.32 -5.74
N CYS A 106 -26.40 -14.51 -6.32
CA CYS A 106 -27.00 -14.89 -7.62
C CYS A 106 -28.54 -14.85 -7.59
N ASN A 107 -29.15 -15.29 -6.49
CA ASN A 107 -30.60 -15.29 -6.32
C ASN A 107 -31.18 -13.87 -6.13
N HIS A 108 -30.41 -12.93 -5.59
CA HIS A 108 -30.83 -11.54 -5.47
C HIS A 108 -30.86 -10.85 -6.86
N GLY A 109 -29.88 -11.13 -7.72
CA GLY A 109 -29.86 -10.65 -9.11
C GLY A 109 -31.05 -11.15 -9.95
N ALA A 110 -31.45 -12.41 -9.78
CA ALA A 110 -32.61 -12.98 -10.46
C ALA A 110 -33.96 -12.37 -9.99
N LYS A 111 -34.09 -12.05 -8.69
CA LYS A 111 -35.28 -11.36 -8.16
C LYS A 111 -35.39 -9.89 -8.60
N GLY A 112 -34.25 -9.23 -8.84
CA GLY A 112 -34.22 -7.86 -9.39
C GLY A 112 -34.79 -7.77 -10.81
N GLN A 113 -34.53 -8.77 -11.65
CA GLN A 113 -35.02 -8.81 -13.03
C GLN A 113 -36.53 -9.15 -13.12
N LEU A 114 -37.05 -9.96 -12.20
CA LEU A 114 -38.48 -10.29 -12.15
C LEU A 114 -39.36 -9.11 -11.69
N LYS A 115 -38.83 -8.18 -10.86
CA LYS A 115 -39.56 -6.95 -10.50
C LYS A 115 -39.61 -5.93 -11.64
N ALA A 116 -38.60 -5.88 -12.52
CA ALA A 116 -38.61 -5.00 -13.68
C ALA A 116 -39.54 -5.51 -14.81
N ALA A 117 -39.78 -6.83 -14.89
CA ALA A 117 -40.64 -7.43 -15.90
C ALA A 117 -42.15 -7.48 -15.54
N MET A 118 -42.53 -7.04 -14.33
CA MET A 118 -43.94 -7.01 -13.87
C MET A 118 -44.50 -5.58 -13.69
N GLN A 119 -43.83 -4.55 -14.24
CA GLN A 119 -44.27 -3.15 -14.19
C GLN A 119 -44.55 -2.50 -15.57
N TYR A 120 -44.85 -3.30 -16.59
CA TYR A 120 -45.38 -2.80 -17.87
C TYR A 120 -46.63 -3.57 -18.29
#